data_AF-A0A8T3RE75-F1
#
_entry.id   AF-A0A8T3RE75-F1
#
_cell.length_a   1.000
_cell.length_b   1.000
_cell.length_c   1.000
_cell.angle_alpha   90.00
_cell.angle_beta   90.00
_cell.angle_gamma   90.00
#
_symmetry.space_group_name_H-M   'P 1'
#
loop_
_entity.id
_entity.type
_entity.pdbx_description
1 polymer ?
#
loop_
_entity_poly.entity_id
_entity_poly.type
_entity_poly.pdbx_seq_one_letter_code
_entity_poly.pdbx_strand_id
1 'polypeptide(L)'
;MLRKHDLGGTLLLALLGIAILVVPVLNLALPESSWLHLSTYTVTLLGKYLTYGLLAIALDLIWGYCGIMSLGHSAFFALGGYAMGMYLMRAIGPRGVYGDPVLPDFMVFLNWKELPWYWYGFDQFWFALLMVMLVPGLLALVFGWLAFRSRVTGVYLSIITQALTYALMLAFFRNDMGFGGNNGLTDFKTLLGFDVHADSTRAGLFVVSALALALGYV
;
A
#
# COMPACT_ATOMS: atom_id res chain seq x y z
N MET A 1 13.64 -12.94 13.41
CA MET A 1 14.09 -13.56 14.70
C MET A 1 13.38 -14.90 14.96
N LEU A 2 13.14 -15.69 13.91
CA LEU A 2 12.59 -17.06 13.95
C LEU A 2 13.74 -18.06 13.87
N ARG A 3 13.62 -19.14 14.64
CA ARG A 3 14.64 -20.14 14.98
C ARG A 3 15.53 -20.59 13.81
N LYS A 4 16.80 -20.91 14.13
CA LYS A 4 17.85 -21.49 13.27
C LYS A 4 17.51 -22.79 12.52
N HIS A 5 16.25 -23.25 12.50
CA HIS A 5 15.77 -24.43 11.77
C HIS A 5 14.29 -24.32 11.35
N ASP A 6 13.79 -23.12 11.02
CA ASP A 6 12.47 -23.03 10.37
C ASP A 6 12.58 -23.34 8.87
N LEU A 7 12.26 -24.59 8.52
CA LEU A 7 12.21 -25.05 7.14
C LEU A 7 11.19 -24.24 6.32
N GLY A 8 10.05 -23.90 6.92
CA GLY A 8 8.98 -23.15 6.26
C GLY A 8 9.45 -21.75 5.85
N GLY A 9 10.04 -21.02 6.79
CA GLY A 9 10.63 -19.70 6.52
C GLY A 9 11.74 -19.73 5.49
N THR A 10 12.62 -20.72 5.58
CA THR A 10 13.71 -20.89 4.60
C THR A 10 13.17 -21.17 3.21
N LEU A 11 12.15 -22.03 3.09
CA LEU A 11 11.49 -22.32 1.81
C LEU A 11 10.77 -21.09 1.25
N LEU A 12 10.08 -20.32 2.10
CA LEU A 12 9.42 -19.07 1.68
C LEU A 12 10.43 -18.09 1.09
N LEU A 13 11.53 -17.82 1.81
CA LEU A 13 12.58 -16.90 1.35
C LEU A 13 13.26 -17.40 0.06
N ALA A 14 13.49 -18.71 -0.05
CA ALA A 14 14.04 -19.31 -1.27
C ALA A 14 13.08 -19.16 -2.46
N LEU A 15 11.78 -19.43 -2.27
CA LEU A 15 10.76 -19.27 -3.30
C LEU A 15 10.62 -17.81 -3.73
N LEU A 16 10.65 -16.87 -2.79
CA LEU A 16 10.63 -15.43 -3.11
C LEU A 16 11.90 -15.02 -3.88
N GLY A 17 13.07 -15.52 -3.49
CA GLY A 17 14.33 -15.28 -4.21
C GLY A 17 14.28 -15.80 -5.66
N ILE A 18 13.73 -17.00 -5.87
CA ILE A 18 13.52 -17.56 -7.20
C ILE A 18 12.50 -16.71 -7.97
N ALA A 19 11.37 -16.35 -7.35
CA ALA A 19 10.32 -15.58 -8.01
C ALA A 19 10.81 -14.19 -8.45
N ILE A 20 11.64 -13.51 -7.64
CA ILE A 20 12.26 -12.21 -7.95
C ILE A 20 13.03 -12.26 -9.27
N LEU A 21 13.70 -13.38 -9.57
CA LEU A 21 14.50 -13.54 -10.79
C LEU A 21 13.66 -14.08 -11.95
N VAL A 22 12.88 -15.13 -11.69
CA VAL A 22 12.18 -15.88 -12.74
C VAL A 22 11.01 -15.08 -13.30
N VAL A 23 10.18 -14.45 -12.45
CA VAL A 23 8.94 -13.80 -12.91
C VAL A 23 9.22 -12.64 -13.88
N PRO A 24 10.15 -11.71 -13.61
CA PRO A 24 10.50 -10.66 -14.58
C PRO A 24 11.09 -11.20 -15.88
N VAL A 25 11.92 -12.25 -15.81
CA VAL A 25 12.50 -12.87 -17.02
C VAL A 25 11.43 -13.51 -17.89
N LEU A 26 10.50 -14.26 -17.29
CA LEU A 26 9.39 -14.87 -18.02
C LEU A 26 8.42 -13.84 -18.61
N ASN A 27 8.31 -12.65 -18.01
CA ASN A 27 7.48 -11.57 -18.53
C ASN A 27 8.17 -10.74 -19.62
N LEU A 28 9.44 -10.35 -19.43
CA LEU A 28 10.11 -9.37 -20.29
C LEU A 28 10.97 -10.00 -21.40
N ALA A 29 11.56 -11.18 -21.17
CA ALA A 29 12.52 -11.79 -22.10
C ALA A 29 11.86 -12.79 -23.07
N LEU A 30 10.71 -13.35 -22.70
CA LEU A 30 10.00 -14.33 -23.54
C LEU A 30 8.96 -13.65 -24.43
N PRO A 31 8.87 -14.04 -25.72
CA PRO A 31 7.81 -13.58 -26.60
C PRO A 31 6.43 -13.98 -26.07
N GLU A 32 5.41 -13.15 -26.30
CA GLU A 32 4.02 -13.41 -25.87
C GLU A 32 3.44 -14.73 -26.44
N SER A 33 3.96 -15.21 -27.57
CA SER A 33 3.56 -16.49 -28.17
C SER A 33 4.11 -17.71 -27.44
N SER A 34 5.06 -17.53 -26.52
CA SER A 34 5.63 -18.61 -25.72
C SER A 34 4.64 -19.06 -24.65
N TRP A 35 4.39 -20.35 -24.58
CA TRP A 35 3.73 -21.06 -23.47
C TRP A 35 4.25 -20.73 -22.06
N LEU A 36 5.50 -20.28 -21.92
CA LEU A 36 6.11 -19.91 -20.64
C LEU A 36 6.06 -18.40 -20.35
N HIS A 37 5.53 -17.60 -21.28
CA HIS A 37 5.41 -16.15 -21.08
C HIS A 37 4.39 -15.83 -19.98
N LEU A 38 4.82 -15.01 -19.01
CA LEU A 38 3.92 -14.51 -17.99
C LEU A 38 3.37 -13.15 -18.42
N SER A 39 2.05 -13.06 -18.57
CA SER A 39 1.41 -11.79 -18.88
C SER A 39 1.68 -10.74 -17.80
N THR A 40 1.76 -9.47 -18.19
CA THR A 40 1.92 -8.35 -17.26
C THR A 40 0.78 -8.28 -16.23
N TYR A 41 -0.43 -8.71 -16.63
CA TYR A 41 -1.55 -8.85 -15.70
C TYR A 41 -1.23 -9.84 -14.57
N THR A 42 -0.70 -11.01 -14.91
CA THR A 42 -0.29 -12.03 -13.92
C THR A 42 0.80 -11.50 -13.00
N VAL A 43 1.81 -10.80 -13.53
CA VAL A 43 2.87 -10.17 -12.71
C VAL A 43 2.29 -9.16 -11.72
N THR A 44 1.38 -8.30 -12.18
CA THR A 44 0.72 -7.29 -11.35
C THR A 44 -0.14 -7.94 -10.25
N LEU A 45 -0.85 -9.02 -10.60
CA LEU A 45 -1.66 -9.78 -9.66
C LEU A 45 -0.81 -10.46 -8.58
N LEU A 46 0.30 -11.08 -8.97
CA LEU A 46 1.27 -11.66 -8.04
C LEU A 46 1.84 -10.59 -7.10
N GLY A 47 2.27 -9.44 -7.65
CA GLY A 47 2.75 -8.32 -6.84
C GLY A 47 1.73 -7.87 -5.79
N LYS A 48 0.45 -7.75 -6.18
CA LYS A 48 -0.64 -7.44 -5.25
C LYS A 48 -0.83 -8.50 -4.16
N TYR A 49 -0.69 -9.79 -4.48
CA TYR A 49 -0.78 -10.84 -3.46
C TYR A 49 0.42 -10.81 -2.51
N LEU A 50 1.62 -10.46 -2.98
CA LEU A 50 2.78 -10.29 -2.11
C LEU A 50 2.59 -9.13 -1.13
N THR A 51 2.00 -8.00 -1.57
CA THR A 51 1.71 -6.88 -0.66
C THR A 51 0.64 -7.25 0.37
N TYR A 52 -0.37 -8.04 0.01
CA TYR A 52 -1.31 -8.62 0.99
C TYR A 52 -0.64 -9.67 1.91
N GLY A 53 0.36 -10.40 1.42
CA GLY A 53 1.20 -11.27 2.26
C GLY A 53 1.91 -10.48 3.35
N LEU A 54 2.44 -9.30 3.03
CA LEU A 54 3.09 -8.43 4.00
C LEU A 54 2.09 -7.91 5.06
N LEU A 55 0.87 -7.56 4.62
CA LEU A 55 -0.23 -7.24 5.53
C LEU A 55 -0.59 -8.41 6.44
N ALA A 56 -0.60 -9.64 5.91
CA ALA A 56 -0.89 -10.85 6.68
C ALA A 56 0.20 -11.12 7.74
N ILE A 57 1.48 -10.92 7.41
CA ILE A 57 2.59 -11.02 8.39
C ILE A 57 2.44 -9.97 9.50
N ALA A 58 2.09 -8.73 9.16
CA ALA A 58 1.85 -7.70 10.17
C ALA A 58 0.70 -8.08 11.13
N LEU A 59 -0.38 -8.65 10.60
CA LEU A 59 -1.49 -9.14 11.40
C LEU A 59 -1.10 -10.34 12.27
N ASP A 60 -0.32 -11.29 11.73
CA ASP A 60 0.20 -12.44 12.47
C ASP A 60 1.12 -12.02 13.61
N LEU A 61 1.93 -10.96 13.43
CA LEU A 61 2.76 -10.44 14.51
C LEU A 61 1.92 -9.93 15.70
N ILE A 62 0.80 -9.26 15.45
CA ILE A 62 -0.06 -8.78 16.54
C ILE A 62 -0.91 -9.90 17.13
N TRP A 63 -1.52 -10.72 16.28
CA TRP A 63 -2.46 -11.74 16.73
C TRP A 63 -1.76 -13.02 17.18
N GLY A 64 -0.84 -13.54 16.37
CA GLY A 64 -0.08 -14.75 16.65
C GLY A 64 0.94 -14.57 17.77
N TYR A 65 1.75 -13.50 17.75
CA TYR A 65 2.79 -13.30 18.76
C TYR A 65 2.30 -12.54 19.99
N CYS A 66 1.63 -11.39 19.82
CA CYS A 66 1.14 -10.62 20.97
C CYS A 66 -0.18 -11.15 21.56
N GLY A 67 -0.88 -12.07 20.88
CA GLY A 67 -2.17 -12.61 21.33
C GLY A 67 -3.33 -11.62 21.22
N ILE A 68 -3.16 -10.54 20.44
CA ILE A 68 -4.15 -9.46 20.32
C ILE A 68 -4.81 -9.53 18.95
N MET A 69 -6.12 -9.81 18.91
CA MET A 69 -6.86 -9.81 17.66
C MET A 69 -7.22 -8.38 17.23
N SER A 70 -6.54 -7.85 16.21
CA SER A 70 -6.86 -6.56 15.59
C SER A 70 -7.67 -6.77 14.31
N LEU A 71 -8.94 -6.35 14.30
CA LEU A 71 -9.77 -6.39 13.10
C LEU A 71 -9.58 -5.15 12.22
N GLY A 72 -8.92 -4.11 12.74
CA GLY A 72 -8.72 -2.85 12.04
C GLY A 72 -7.42 -2.71 11.24
N HIS A 73 -6.73 -3.82 10.96
CA HIS A 73 -5.40 -3.78 10.35
C HIS A 73 -5.39 -3.17 8.94
N SER A 74 -6.47 -3.36 8.19
CA SER A 74 -6.62 -2.81 6.84
C SER A 74 -6.62 -1.28 6.82
N ALA A 75 -7.05 -0.61 7.89
CA ALA A 75 -7.03 0.85 7.96
C ALA A 75 -5.60 1.41 7.91
N PHE A 76 -4.66 0.82 8.65
CA PHE A 76 -3.26 1.25 8.65
C PHE A 76 -2.61 1.02 7.28
N PHE A 77 -2.88 -0.13 6.68
CA PHE A 77 -2.41 -0.45 5.32
C PHE A 77 -2.96 0.53 4.28
N ALA A 78 -4.26 0.85 4.36
CA ALA A 78 -4.91 1.81 3.48
C ALA A 78 -4.31 3.22 3.63
N LEU A 79 -4.05 3.69 4.86
CA LEU A 79 -3.44 5.00 5.09
C LEU A 79 -2.06 5.12 4.44
N GLY A 80 -1.22 4.09 4.55
CA GLY A 80 0.06 4.05 3.83
C GLY A 80 -0.14 4.07 2.31
N GLY A 81 -1.08 3.27 1.81
CA GLY A 81 -1.45 3.27 0.38
C GLY A 81 -1.93 4.63 -0.12
N TYR A 82 -2.76 5.33 0.66
CA TYR A 82 -3.24 6.68 0.35
C TYR A 82 -2.11 7.71 0.35
N ALA A 83 -1.17 7.64 1.29
CA ALA A 83 0.00 8.52 1.29
C ALA A 83 0.81 8.38 -0.02
N MET A 84 1.04 7.14 -0.48
CA MET A 84 1.68 6.92 -1.79
C MET A 84 0.78 7.35 -2.96
N GLY A 85 -0.52 7.10 -2.88
CA GLY A 85 -1.49 7.51 -3.90
C GLY A 85 -1.59 9.03 -4.06
N MET A 86 -1.48 9.79 -2.97
CA MET A 86 -1.39 11.24 -2.99
C MET A 86 -0.16 11.71 -3.76
N TYR A 87 0.98 11.04 -3.58
CA TYR A 87 2.18 11.32 -4.36
C TYR A 87 1.99 10.99 -5.85
N LEU A 88 1.44 9.83 -6.17
CA LEU A 88 1.19 9.44 -7.56
C LEU A 88 0.24 10.41 -8.26
N MET A 89 -0.78 10.91 -7.55
CA MET A 89 -1.67 11.96 -8.05
C MET A 89 -0.95 13.28 -8.33
N ARG A 90 -0.14 13.74 -7.37
CA ARG A 90 0.62 14.98 -7.48
C ARG A 90 1.69 14.91 -8.58
N ALA A 91 2.21 13.71 -8.84
CA ALA A 91 3.17 13.48 -9.91
C ALA A 91 2.57 13.66 -11.32
N ILE A 92 1.25 13.58 -11.50
CA ILE A 92 0.59 13.72 -12.81
C ILE A 92 0.81 15.14 -13.38
N GLY A 93 0.58 16.16 -12.56
CA GLY A 93 0.63 17.57 -12.98
C GLY A 93 -0.33 17.86 -14.16
N PRO A 94 0.06 18.67 -15.16
CA PRO A 94 -0.82 19.10 -16.24
C PRO A 94 -1.18 17.97 -17.25
N ARG A 95 -0.71 16.75 -17.01
CA ARG A 95 -0.99 15.57 -17.87
C ARG A 95 -2.33 14.90 -17.54
N GLY A 96 -3.04 15.41 -16.54
CA GLY A 96 -4.38 14.98 -16.20
C GLY A 96 -5.39 15.31 -17.30
N VAL A 97 -6.56 14.69 -17.24
CA VAL A 97 -7.69 14.93 -18.17
C VAL A 97 -8.13 16.39 -18.13
N TYR A 98 -8.09 17.04 -16.97
CA TYR A 98 -8.49 18.43 -16.81
C TYR A 98 -7.31 19.42 -16.96
N GLY A 99 -6.08 18.92 -17.04
CA GLY A 99 -4.89 19.73 -17.34
C GLY A 99 -4.46 20.72 -16.25
N ASP A 100 -4.99 20.61 -15.03
CA ASP A 100 -4.60 21.50 -13.93
C ASP A 100 -3.19 21.15 -13.40
N PRO A 101 -2.26 22.10 -13.32
CA PRO A 101 -0.89 21.82 -12.89
C PRO A 101 -0.76 21.55 -11.39
N VAL A 102 -1.75 21.92 -10.57
CA VAL A 102 -1.69 21.87 -9.10
C VAL A 102 -2.73 20.89 -8.54
N LEU A 103 -3.97 20.97 -9.00
CA LEU A 103 -5.06 20.15 -8.51
C LEU A 103 -5.07 18.78 -9.20
N PRO A 104 -5.12 17.66 -8.45
CA PRO A 104 -5.41 16.35 -9.03
C PRO A 104 -6.75 16.35 -9.77
N ASP A 105 -6.86 15.57 -10.85
CA ASP A 105 -8.05 15.54 -11.72
C ASP A 105 -9.37 15.32 -10.97
N PHE A 106 -9.38 14.42 -9.98
CA PHE A 106 -10.60 14.15 -9.21
C PHE A 106 -11.04 15.37 -8.38
N MET A 107 -10.12 16.22 -7.93
CA MET A 107 -10.44 17.45 -7.21
C MET A 107 -11.03 18.50 -8.14
N VAL A 108 -10.51 18.60 -9.37
CA VAL A 108 -11.07 19.46 -10.41
C VAL A 108 -12.48 19.02 -10.77
N PHE A 109 -12.69 17.71 -10.96
CA PHE A 109 -14.00 17.12 -11.18
C PHE A 109 -14.98 17.41 -10.03
N LEU A 110 -14.52 17.36 -8.78
CA LEU A 110 -15.30 17.70 -7.58
C LEU A 110 -15.40 19.21 -7.31
N ASN A 111 -14.95 20.06 -8.25
CA ASN A 111 -15.03 21.52 -8.19
C ASN A 111 -14.28 22.18 -7.00
N TRP A 112 -13.18 21.56 -6.55
CA TRP A 112 -12.28 22.18 -5.58
C TRP A 112 -11.55 23.37 -6.23
N LYS A 113 -11.24 24.39 -5.42
CA LYS A 113 -10.60 25.63 -5.90
C LYS A 113 -9.13 25.74 -5.51
N GLU A 114 -8.73 25.04 -4.47
CA GLU A 114 -7.39 25.09 -3.92
C GLU A 114 -6.99 23.71 -3.36
N LEU A 115 -5.69 23.46 -3.33
CA LEU A 115 -5.17 22.21 -2.82
C LEU A 115 -5.27 22.21 -1.28
N PRO A 116 -5.85 21.18 -0.66
CA PRO A 116 -5.93 21.10 0.80
C PRO A 116 -4.54 21.08 1.43
N TRP A 117 -4.41 21.66 2.62
CA TRP A 117 -3.10 21.79 3.29
C TRP A 117 -2.39 20.46 3.54
N TYR A 118 -3.14 19.38 3.80
CA TYR A 118 -2.59 18.05 4.05
C TYR A 118 -2.09 17.34 2.78
N TRP A 119 -2.31 17.92 1.59
CA TRP A 119 -1.74 17.44 0.32
C TRP A 119 -0.39 18.08 -0.01
N TYR A 120 0.03 19.13 0.70
CA TYR A 120 1.33 19.74 0.48
C TYR A 120 2.47 18.79 0.89
N GLY A 121 3.56 18.82 0.12
CA GLY A 121 4.71 17.94 0.29
C GLY A 121 4.61 16.62 -0.47
N PHE A 122 3.40 16.17 -0.84
CA PHE A 122 3.22 14.95 -1.64
C PHE A 122 3.67 15.10 -3.10
N ASP A 123 4.19 16.25 -3.53
CA ASP A 123 4.98 16.35 -4.77
C ASP A 123 6.40 15.77 -4.63
N GLN A 124 6.88 15.54 -3.40
CA GLN A 124 8.21 15.03 -3.10
C GLN A 124 8.15 13.55 -2.70
N PHE A 125 8.91 12.69 -3.41
CA PHE A 125 8.89 11.24 -3.18
C PHE A 125 9.38 10.85 -1.77
N TRP A 126 10.44 11.48 -1.27
CA TRP A 126 10.98 11.20 0.06
C TRP A 126 9.98 11.55 1.17
N PHE A 127 9.20 12.62 0.97
CA PHE A 127 8.16 13.02 1.90
C PHE A 127 7.02 12.00 1.92
N ALA A 128 6.62 11.52 0.74
CA ALA A 128 5.63 10.45 0.63
C ALA A 128 6.08 9.17 1.36
N LEU A 129 7.33 8.74 1.16
CA LEU A 129 7.89 7.57 1.86
C LEU A 129 7.90 7.75 3.38
N LEU A 130 8.22 8.95 3.87
CA LEU A 130 8.14 9.25 5.30
C LEU A 130 6.70 9.15 5.79
N MET A 131 5.73 9.73 5.06
CA MET A 131 4.31 9.72 5.43
C MET A 131 3.68 8.32 5.39
N VAL A 132 4.11 7.45 4.46
CA VAL A 132 3.67 6.04 4.38
C VAL A 132 3.92 5.31 5.71
N MET A 133 4.97 5.66 6.43
CA MET A 133 5.28 5.11 7.75
C MET A 133 4.69 5.95 8.88
N LEU A 134 4.84 7.27 8.80
CA LEU A 134 4.52 8.21 9.87
C LEU A 134 3.01 8.29 10.12
N VAL A 135 2.18 8.37 9.07
CA VAL A 135 0.72 8.52 9.21
C VAL A 135 0.08 7.31 9.90
N PRO A 136 0.22 6.06 9.38
CA PRO A 136 -0.32 4.91 10.08
C PRO A 136 0.38 4.67 11.43
N GLY A 137 1.68 4.96 11.55
CA GLY A 137 2.42 4.81 12.80
C GLY A 137 1.94 5.75 13.92
N LEU A 138 1.69 7.02 13.60
CA LEU A 138 1.13 7.99 14.55
C LEU A 138 -0.29 7.62 14.96
N LEU A 139 -1.12 7.19 14.00
CA LEU A 139 -2.47 6.71 14.32
C LEU A 139 -2.40 5.49 15.24
N ALA A 140 -1.52 4.53 14.94
CA ALA A 140 -1.32 3.35 15.76
C ALA A 140 -0.81 3.70 17.17
N LEU A 141 0.09 4.69 17.28
CA LEU A 141 0.60 5.18 18.56
C LEU A 141 -0.51 5.82 19.39
N VAL A 142 -1.27 6.77 18.83
CA VAL A 142 -2.36 7.46 19.54
C VAL A 142 -3.44 6.46 19.94
N PHE A 143 -3.86 5.62 19.01
CA PHE A 143 -4.89 4.61 19.25
C PHE A 143 -4.44 3.58 20.29
N GLY A 144 -3.24 3.03 20.12
CA GLY A 144 -2.66 2.06 21.04
C GLY A 144 -2.49 2.64 22.45
N TRP A 145 -1.99 3.88 22.55
CA TRP A 145 -1.87 4.56 23.83
C TRP A 145 -3.22 4.71 24.55
N LEU A 146 -4.27 5.15 23.85
CA LEU A 146 -5.62 5.28 24.43
C LEU A 146 -6.19 3.92 24.84
N ALA A 147 -6.07 2.91 23.99
CA ALA A 147 -6.62 1.58 24.23
C ALA A 147 -5.93 0.88 25.41
N PHE A 148 -4.60 0.89 25.45
CA PHE A 148 -3.84 0.23 26.52
C PHE A 148 -3.87 1.00 27.83
N ARG A 149 -3.85 2.35 27.80
CA ARG A 149 -4.04 3.17 29.02
C ARG A 149 -5.40 2.90 29.67
N SER A 150 -6.43 2.64 28.86
CA SER A 150 -7.77 2.30 29.32
C SER A 150 -7.92 0.82 29.71
N ARG A 151 -6.84 0.04 29.69
CA ARG A 151 -6.81 -1.41 30.03
C ARG A 151 -7.82 -2.24 29.23
N VAL A 152 -8.07 -1.88 27.98
CA VAL A 152 -8.95 -2.66 27.08
C VAL A 152 -8.26 -3.99 26.75
N THR A 153 -8.97 -5.10 26.88
CA THR A 153 -8.42 -6.45 26.65
C THR A 153 -9.35 -7.31 25.79
N GLY A 154 -8.76 -8.32 25.14
CA GLY A 154 -9.48 -9.34 24.39
C GLY A 154 -10.38 -8.76 23.29
N VAL A 155 -11.62 -9.26 23.24
CA VAL A 155 -12.61 -8.96 22.19
C VAL A 155 -12.94 -7.47 22.09
N TYR A 156 -12.89 -6.73 23.20
CA TYR A 156 -13.17 -5.30 23.19
C TYR A 156 -12.20 -4.52 22.31
N LEU A 157 -10.92 -4.91 22.29
CA LEU A 157 -9.93 -4.27 21.42
C LEU A 157 -10.20 -4.57 19.94
N SER A 158 -10.65 -5.79 19.63
CA SER A 158 -11.11 -6.18 18.28
C SER A 158 -12.28 -5.32 17.82
N ILE A 159 -13.28 -5.11 18.68
CA ILE A 159 -14.47 -4.29 18.36
C ILE A 159 -14.07 -2.84 18.11
N ILE A 160 -13.23 -2.25 18.96
CA ILE A 160 -12.82 -0.85 18.82
C ILE A 160 -11.96 -0.64 17.57
N THR A 161 -11.04 -1.56 17.26
CA THR A 161 -10.23 -1.47 16.02
C THR A 161 -11.08 -1.62 14.76
N GLN A 162 -12.13 -2.46 14.80
CA GLN A 162 -13.10 -2.56 13.72
C GLN A 162 -13.91 -1.26 13.57
N ALA A 163 -14.36 -0.68 14.69
CA ALA A 163 -15.07 0.60 14.70
C ALA A 163 -14.21 1.74 14.13
N LEU A 164 -12.92 1.79 14.47
CA LEU A 164 -11.96 2.75 13.89
C LEU A 164 -11.90 2.61 12.37
N THR A 165 -11.79 1.37 11.86
CA THR A 165 -11.71 1.11 10.42
C THR A 165 -12.97 1.55 9.70
N TYR A 166 -14.14 1.26 10.30
CA TYR A 166 -15.41 1.72 9.76
C TYR A 166 -15.53 3.24 9.77
N ALA A 167 -15.12 3.91 10.85
CA ALA A 167 -15.11 5.36 10.94
C ALA A 167 -14.19 6.00 9.89
N LEU A 168 -12.99 5.44 9.67
CA LEU A 168 -12.08 5.88 8.62
C LEU A 168 -12.68 5.65 7.24
N MET A 169 -13.27 4.48 6.96
CA MET A 169 -13.97 4.23 5.70
C MET A 169 -15.04 5.29 5.43
N LEU A 170 -15.90 5.56 6.41
CA LEU A 170 -16.93 6.61 6.29
C LEU A 170 -16.32 7.99 6.04
N ALA A 171 -15.20 8.33 6.70
CA ALA A 171 -14.51 9.60 6.48
C ALA A 171 -13.97 9.69 5.05
N PHE A 172 -13.30 8.65 4.55
CA PHE A 172 -12.73 8.62 3.20
C PHE A 172 -13.79 8.63 2.09
N PHE A 173 -14.99 8.10 2.35
CA PHE A 173 -16.12 8.14 1.43
C PHE A 173 -16.73 9.55 1.26
N ARG A 174 -16.43 10.49 2.18
CA ARG A 174 -16.88 11.87 2.05
C ARG A 174 -16.01 12.60 1.02
N ASN A 175 -16.63 13.04 -0.07
CA ASN A 175 -15.94 13.83 -1.11
C ASN A 175 -15.29 15.12 -0.56
N ASP A 176 -15.89 15.72 0.46
CA ASP A 176 -15.37 16.94 1.11
C ASP A 176 -14.05 16.71 1.87
N MET A 177 -13.66 15.46 2.12
CA MET A 177 -12.38 15.12 2.78
C MET A 177 -11.19 15.08 1.82
N GLY A 178 -11.40 15.27 0.51
CA GLY A 178 -10.28 15.38 -0.44
C GLY A 178 -9.51 14.08 -0.68
N PHE A 179 -10.13 12.91 -0.48
CA PHE A 179 -9.52 11.59 -0.70
C PHE A 179 -10.19 10.77 -1.83
N GLY A 180 -10.99 11.42 -2.68
CA GLY A 180 -11.63 10.79 -3.83
C GLY A 180 -12.95 10.05 -3.53
N GLY A 181 -13.43 10.09 -2.29
CA GLY A 181 -14.74 9.54 -1.92
C GLY A 181 -14.84 8.04 -2.21
N ASN A 182 -16.00 7.62 -2.71
CA ASN A 182 -16.25 6.23 -3.10
C ASN A 182 -15.42 5.75 -4.30
N ASN A 183 -14.89 6.68 -5.12
CA ASN A 183 -14.10 6.33 -6.31
C ASN A 183 -12.63 6.08 -5.95
N GLY A 184 -12.15 6.66 -4.84
CA GLY A 184 -10.74 6.66 -4.46
C GLY A 184 -9.88 7.47 -5.41
N LEU A 185 -8.59 7.13 -5.45
CA LEU A 185 -7.58 7.78 -6.29
C LEU A 185 -7.38 6.95 -7.58
N THR A 186 -7.50 7.59 -8.74
CA THR A 186 -7.44 6.98 -10.08
C THR A 186 -6.42 7.66 -11.00
N ASP A 187 -6.28 7.17 -12.24
CA ASP A 187 -5.46 7.77 -13.30
C ASP A 187 -3.98 8.02 -12.95
N PHE A 188 -3.36 7.15 -12.15
CA PHE A 188 -1.92 7.21 -11.90
C PHE A 188 -1.14 7.02 -13.21
N LYS A 189 -0.20 7.92 -13.52
CA LYS A 189 0.57 7.88 -14.78
C LYS A 189 2.03 7.52 -14.60
N THR A 190 2.69 8.13 -13.62
CA THR A 190 4.13 7.97 -13.43
C THR A 190 4.54 7.82 -11.98
N LEU A 191 5.54 6.99 -11.73
CA LEU A 191 6.25 6.85 -10.48
C LEU A 191 7.72 7.22 -10.72
N LEU A 192 8.24 8.28 -10.08
CA LEU A 192 9.63 8.73 -10.27
C LEU A 192 10.04 8.94 -11.75
N GLY A 193 9.08 9.36 -12.58
CA GLY A 193 9.27 9.55 -14.03
C GLY A 193 9.10 8.29 -14.88
N PHE A 194 8.98 7.10 -14.27
CA PHE A 194 8.66 5.87 -14.99
C PHE A 194 7.14 5.74 -15.18
N ASP A 195 6.71 5.35 -16.38
CA ASP A 195 5.30 5.04 -16.65
C ASP A 195 4.85 3.81 -15.85
N VAL A 196 3.78 3.94 -15.07
CA VAL A 196 3.25 2.85 -14.23
C VAL A 196 2.54 1.76 -15.05
N HIS A 197 2.21 2.04 -16.30
CA HIS A 197 1.61 1.09 -17.23
C HIS A 197 2.64 0.26 -17.99
N ALA A 198 3.91 0.69 -18.04
CA ALA A 198 4.98 -0.04 -18.69
C ALA A 198 5.26 -1.38 -17.99
N ASP A 199 5.51 -2.42 -18.79
CA ASP A 199 5.78 -3.78 -18.30
C ASP A 199 7.01 -3.82 -17.39
N SER A 200 8.06 -3.08 -17.75
CA SER A 200 9.28 -2.97 -16.95
C SER A 200 9.02 -2.38 -15.56
N THR A 201 8.15 -1.38 -15.46
CA THR A 201 7.80 -0.75 -14.18
C THR A 201 7.00 -1.71 -13.31
N ARG A 202 6.05 -2.45 -13.90
CA ARG A 202 5.24 -3.44 -13.17
C ARG A 202 6.08 -4.63 -12.70
N ALA A 203 7.03 -5.09 -13.52
CA ALA A 203 8.01 -6.09 -13.11
C ALA A 203 8.91 -5.57 -11.97
N GLY A 204 9.35 -4.31 -12.04
CA GLY A 204 10.09 -3.65 -10.95
C GLY A 204 9.29 -3.57 -9.65
N LEU A 205 8.01 -3.16 -9.73
CA LEU A 205 7.10 -3.11 -8.57
C LEU A 205 6.87 -4.49 -7.97
N PHE A 206 6.77 -5.54 -8.79
CA PHE A 206 6.71 -6.92 -8.31
C PHE A 206 7.97 -7.28 -7.51
N VAL A 207 9.16 -6.99 -8.05
CA VAL A 207 10.44 -7.26 -7.37
C VAL A 207 10.52 -6.51 -6.03
N VAL A 208 10.17 -5.22 -6.01
CA VAL A 208 10.13 -4.42 -4.78
C VAL A 208 9.13 -4.99 -3.77
N SER A 209 7.96 -5.46 -4.21
CA SER A 209 6.98 -6.09 -3.34
C SER A 209 7.47 -7.40 -2.74
N ALA A 210 8.16 -8.23 -3.54
CA ALA A 210 8.77 -9.48 -3.07
C ALA A 210 9.91 -9.23 -2.07
N LEU A 211 10.76 -8.24 -2.35
CA LEU A 211 11.83 -7.82 -1.43
C LEU A 211 11.26 -7.27 -0.12
N ALA A 212 10.22 -6.42 -0.19
CA ALA A 212 9.56 -5.89 0.99
C ALA A 212 8.94 -7.00 1.85
N LEU A 213 8.32 -8.01 1.22
CA LEU A 213 7.81 -9.19 1.92
C LEU A 213 8.92 -10.00 2.59
N ALA A 214 10.02 -10.26 1.87
CA ALA A 214 11.16 -10.99 2.40
C ALA A 214 11.80 -10.25 3.58
N LEU A 215 11.95 -8.92 3.49
CA LEU A 215 12.45 -8.08 4.58
C LEU A 215 11.49 -8.04 5.76
N GLY A 216 10.18 -7.95 5.52
CA GLY A 216 9.17 -7.97 6.58
C GLY A 216 9.06 -9.30 7.31
N TYR A 217 9.50 -10.40 6.70
CA TYR A 217 9.51 -11.72 7.31
C TYR A 217 10.69 -11.95 8.27
N VAL A 218 11.84 -11.29 8.04
CA VAL A 218 13.10 -11.51 8.78
C VAL A 218 13.12 -10.81 10.14
#